data_AF-A1CGY5-F1
#
_entry.id   AF-A1CGY5-F1
#
_cell.length_a   1.000
_cell.length_b   1.000
_cell.length_c   1.000
_cell.angle_alpha   90.00
_cell.angle_beta   90.00
_cell.angle_gamma   90.00
#
_symmetry.space_group_name_H-M   'P 1'
#
loop_
_entity.id
_entity.type
_entity.pdbx_description
1 polymer ?
#
loop_
_entity_poly.entity_id
_entity_poly.type
_entity_poly.pdbx_seq_one_letter_code
_entity_poly.pdbx_strand_id
1 'polypeptide(L)'
;MEHPSPRKFINGMPVYASRRFELPKKFGRAVLSDFASAVRGDERKNHDAQPNVYRSPEVMLKAEWSYLVDIWNVGVMVWDLFEGRHMFYGNDPDGKGYSTRAHLAEVIGVLGPPPLDMLKMRDTVEIPREVELERWNDPSKDELKR
;
A
#
# COMPACT_ATOMS: atom_id res chain seq x y z
N MET A 1 -8.46 28.43 17.20
CA MET A 1 -9.51 27.45 16.80
C MET A 1 -10.88 28.14 16.67
N GLU A 2 -10.91 29.39 16.20
CA GLU A 2 -12.06 30.29 16.45
C GLU A 2 -13.20 30.13 15.43
N HIS A 3 -12.94 29.48 14.28
CA HIS A 3 -13.93 29.23 13.25
C HIS A 3 -13.85 27.77 12.76
N PRO A 4 -14.39 26.80 13.53
CA PRO A 4 -14.39 25.40 13.12
C PRO A 4 -15.25 25.18 11.88
N SER A 5 -14.97 24.11 11.14
CA SER A 5 -15.83 23.70 10.00
C SER A 5 -17.27 23.46 10.47
N PRO A 6 -18.28 23.76 9.64
CA PRO A 6 -19.65 23.32 9.90
C PRO A 6 -19.67 21.82 10.24
N ARG A 7 -20.48 21.41 11.21
CA ARG A 7 -20.52 20.02 11.68
C ARG A 7 -21.94 19.58 12.02
N LYS A 8 -22.21 18.29 11.91
CA LYS A 8 -23.42 17.64 12.45
C LYS A 8 -23.02 16.58 13.48
N PHE A 9 -23.95 16.14 14.31
CA PHE A 9 -23.72 15.06 15.26
C PHE A 9 -24.45 13.80 14.79
N ILE A 10 -23.75 12.67 14.76
CA ILE A 10 -24.31 11.33 14.49
C ILE A 10 -23.91 10.44 15.67
N ASN A 11 -24.88 9.88 16.38
CA ASN A 11 -24.64 9.04 17.57
C ASN A 11 -23.73 9.71 18.63
N GLY A 12 -23.89 11.02 18.84
CA GLY A 12 -23.04 11.81 19.75
C GLY A 12 -21.65 12.19 19.22
N MET A 13 -21.25 11.68 18.06
CA MET A 13 -19.96 11.98 17.43
C MET A 13 -20.06 13.15 16.45
N PRO A 14 -19.18 14.17 16.54
CA PRO A 14 -19.16 15.27 15.60
C PRO A 14 -18.58 14.84 14.24
N VAL A 15 -19.34 15.04 13.18
CA VAL A 15 -18.93 14.86 11.79
C VAL A 15 -18.79 16.25 11.15
N TYR A 16 -17.57 16.61 10.78
CA TYR A 16 -17.26 17.92 10.19
C TYR A 16 -17.42 17.88 8.67
N ALA A 17 -17.98 18.94 8.10
CA ALA A 17 -17.99 19.16 6.67
C ALA A 17 -16.56 19.44 6.19
N SER A 18 -16.13 18.73 5.14
CA SER A 18 -14.85 18.97 4.49
C SER A 18 -14.81 20.41 3.94
N ARG A 19 -13.72 21.13 4.20
CA ARG A 19 -13.47 22.43 3.58
C ARG A 19 -12.66 22.25 2.32
N ARG A 20 -13.00 23.02 1.29
CA ARG A 20 -12.11 23.16 0.13
C ARG A 20 -10.88 23.94 0.58
N PHE A 21 -9.71 23.33 0.44
CA PHE A 21 -8.45 24.04 0.52
C PHE A 21 -8.22 24.72 -0.84
N GLU A 22 -8.22 26.04 -0.85
CA GLU A 22 -7.70 26.80 -1.98
C GLU A 22 -6.18 26.68 -2.02
N LEU A 23 -5.58 26.90 -3.20
CA LEU A 23 -4.12 26.97 -3.30
C LEU A 23 -3.63 28.15 -2.46
N PRO A 24 -2.72 27.93 -1.49
CA PRO A 24 -2.25 29.01 -0.64
C PRO A 24 -1.42 30.00 -1.45
N LYS A 25 -1.60 31.31 -1.21
CA LYS A 25 -0.81 32.37 -1.85
C LYS A 25 0.68 32.32 -1.51
N LYS A 26 1.03 31.67 -0.40
CA LYS A 26 2.39 31.41 0.06
C LYS A 26 2.45 29.98 0.58
N PHE A 27 3.35 29.18 0.03
CA PHE A 27 3.59 27.84 0.54
C PHE A 27 4.34 27.89 1.87
N GLY A 28 3.86 27.13 2.86
CA GLY A 28 4.51 26.96 4.15
C GLY A 28 5.47 25.77 4.16
N ARG A 29 5.93 25.40 5.35
CA ARG A 29 6.69 24.16 5.56
C ARG A 29 5.79 22.95 5.24
N ALA A 30 6.34 21.99 4.49
CA ALA A 30 5.68 20.70 4.29
C ALA A 30 5.65 19.93 5.63
N VAL A 31 4.49 19.37 5.96
CA VAL A 31 4.28 18.60 7.20
C VAL A 31 3.55 17.31 6.81
N LEU A 32 4.02 16.18 7.33
CA LEU A 32 3.31 14.92 7.19
C LEU A 32 1.97 14.99 7.92
N SER A 33 0.92 14.55 7.23
CA SER A 33 -0.44 14.52 7.73
C SER A 33 -1.10 13.21 7.32
N ASP A 34 -2.33 12.99 7.79
CA ASP A 34 -3.12 11.80 7.48
C ASP A 34 -2.43 10.48 7.86
N PHE A 35 -2.42 10.22 9.16
CA PHE A 35 -1.84 9.01 9.76
C PHE A 35 -2.85 7.85 9.85
N ALA A 36 -3.97 7.89 9.11
CA ALA A 36 -5.02 6.87 9.20
C ALA A 36 -4.54 5.47 8.77
N SER A 37 -3.53 5.41 7.89
CA SER A 37 -2.88 4.17 7.45
C SER A 37 -1.50 3.95 8.09
N ALA A 38 -1.09 4.78 9.05
CA ALA A 38 0.19 4.64 9.70
C ALA A 38 0.20 3.41 10.61
N VAL A 39 1.32 2.67 10.59
CA VAL A 39 1.56 1.53 11.46
C VAL A 39 2.88 1.72 12.20
N ARG A 40 3.07 0.93 13.26
CA ARG A 40 4.33 0.88 14.00
C ARG A 40 5.47 0.39 13.11
N GLY A 41 6.52 1.19 12.99
CA GLY A 41 7.67 0.89 12.13
C GLY A 41 8.68 -0.09 12.73
N ASP A 42 8.63 -0.35 14.04
CA ASP A 42 9.49 -1.31 14.74
C ASP A 42 9.06 -2.77 14.54
N GLU A 43 7.89 -2.99 13.94
CA GLU A 43 7.36 -4.32 13.64
C GLU A 43 7.41 -4.55 12.13
N ARG A 44 7.84 -5.75 11.71
CA ARG A 44 7.73 -6.16 10.31
C ARG A 44 6.28 -6.42 9.94
N LYS A 45 5.91 -6.09 8.70
CA LYS A 45 4.57 -6.22 8.14
C LYS A 45 4.66 -6.93 6.80
N ASN A 46 3.55 -7.54 6.37
CA ASN A 46 3.45 -8.26 5.09
C ASN A 46 2.10 -8.03 4.40
N HIS A 47 1.30 -7.07 4.88
CA HIS A 47 0.02 -6.70 4.28
C HIS A 47 0.22 -5.64 3.20
N ASP A 48 -0.84 -5.39 2.43
CA ASP A 48 -0.84 -4.31 1.44
C ASP A 48 -0.60 -2.95 2.11
N ALA A 49 0.22 -2.15 1.45
CA ALA A 49 0.54 -0.79 1.85
C ALA A 49 0.77 0.07 0.61
N GLN A 50 0.82 1.38 0.84
CA GLN A 50 1.22 2.40 -0.12
C GLN A 50 0.23 2.61 -1.28
N PRO A 51 0.06 3.86 -1.74
CA PRO A 51 -0.64 4.13 -2.98
C PRO A 51 0.09 3.49 -4.18
N ASN A 52 -0.66 3.17 -5.22
CA ASN A 52 -0.21 2.38 -6.37
C ASN A 52 1.15 2.83 -6.95
N VAL A 53 1.25 4.06 -7.47
CA VAL A 53 2.47 4.55 -8.16
C VAL A 53 3.69 4.73 -7.24
N TYR A 54 3.49 4.67 -5.92
CA TYR A 54 4.57 4.79 -4.95
C TYR A 54 4.93 3.44 -4.33
N ARG A 55 4.20 2.36 -4.63
CA ARG A 55 4.39 1.06 -3.98
C ARG A 55 5.81 0.53 -4.17
N SER A 56 6.45 0.16 -3.06
CA SER A 56 7.79 -0.40 -2.99
C SER A 56 7.85 -1.84 -3.53
N PRO A 57 9.00 -2.30 -4.03
CA PRO A 57 9.11 -3.62 -4.61
C PRO A 57 8.90 -4.75 -3.59
N GLU A 58 9.27 -4.59 -2.33
CA GLU A 58 8.99 -5.53 -1.25
C GLU A 58 7.48 -5.69 -1.00
N VAL A 59 6.71 -4.60 -1.02
CA VAL A 59 5.25 -4.66 -0.91
C VAL A 59 4.63 -5.30 -2.17
N MET A 60 5.14 -4.98 -3.37
CA MET A 60 4.68 -5.60 -4.62
C MET A 60 4.91 -7.13 -4.65
N LEU A 61 6.02 -7.59 -4.08
CA LEU A 61 6.37 -9.00 -3.97
C LEU A 61 5.74 -9.71 -2.76
N LYS A 62 5.02 -8.99 -1.91
CA LYS A 62 4.49 -9.48 -0.63
C LYS A 62 5.59 -10.03 0.31
N ALA A 63 6.78 -9.45 0.23
CA ALA A 63 7.84 -9.69 1.19
C ALA A 63 7.58 -8.92 2.49
N GLU A 64 8.30 -9.29 3.55
CA GLU A 64 8.26 -8.51 4.78
C GLU A 64 8.84 -7.11 4.55
N TRP A 65 8.20 -6.12 5.14
CA TRP A 65 8.58 -4.73 5.04
C TRP A 65 8.49 -4.01 6.39
N SER A 66 9.14 -2.86 6.48
CA SER A 66 9.20 -1.97 7.65
C SER A 66 9.27 -0.52 7.16
N TYR A 67 9.70 0.44 7.97
CA TYR A 67 9.72 1.89 7.66
C TYR A 67 10.51 2.26 6.39
N LEU A 68 11.38 1.38 5.87
CA LEU A 68 12.13 1.63 4.64
C LEU A 68 11.23 1.83 3.41
N VAL A 69 10.01 1.30 3.43
CA VAL A 69 9.02 1.53 2.37
C VAL A 69 8.65 3.01 2.25
N ASP A 70 8.72 3.77 3.33
CA ASP A 70 8.47 5.22 3.32
C ASP A 70 9.64 5.97 2.69
N ILE A 71 10.88 5.49 2.86
CA ILE A 71 12.06 6.05 2.18
C ILE A 71 11.95 5.85 0.67
N TRP A 72 11.48 4.68 0.24
CA TRP A 72 11.12 4.44 -1.15
C TRP A 72 10.06 5.44 -1.65
N ASN A 73 8.97 5.65 -0.90
CA ASN A 73 7.94 6.63 -1.26
C ASN A 73 8.50 8.04 -1.43
N VAL A 74 9.36 8.49 -0.51
CA VAL A 74 10.00 9.80 -0.59
C VAL A 74 10.87 9.90 -1.84
N GLY A 75 11.65 8.86 -2.16
CA GLY A 75 12.49 8.84 -3.37
C GLY A 75 11.68 9.00 -4.66
N VAL A 76 10.62 8.20 -4.82
CA VAL A 76 9.71 8.30 -5.98
C VAL A 76 9.01 9.66 -6.03
N MET A 77 8.54 10.17 -4.89
CA MET A 77 7.86 11.46 -4.82
C MET A 77 8.79 12.63 -5.20
N VAL A 78 10.05 12.62 -4.75
CA VAL A 78 11.03 13.65 -5.10
C VAL A 78 11.29 13.65 -6.62
N TRP A 79 11.39 12.47 -7.22
CA TRP A 79 11.51 12.35 -8.68
C TRP A 79 10.30 12.93 -9.40
N ASP A 80 9.08 12.57 -8.98
CA ASP A 80 7.84 13.04 -9.59
C ASP A 80 7.71 14.57 -9.54
N LEU A 81 8.08 15.17 -8.40
CA LEU A 81 8.09 16.62 -8.22
C LEU A 81 9.15 17.30 -9.09
N PHE A 82 10.29 16.66 -9.31
CA PHE A 82 11.38 17.19 -10.13
C PHE A 82 11.07 17.11 -11.62
N GLU A 83 10.59 15.96 -12.11
CA GLU A 83 10.28 15.73 -13.52
C GLU A 83 8.90 16.26 -13.95
N GLY A 84 8.00 16.54 -13.00
CA GLY A 84 6.63 16.95 -13.26
C GLY A 84 5.74 15.83 -13.82
N ARG A 85 6.16 14.56 -13.67
CA ARG A 85 5.45 13.36 -14.15
C ARG A 85 5.84 12.15 -13.29
N HIS A 86 5.02 11.11 -13.27
CA HIS A 86 5.32 9.93 -12.46
C HIS A 86 6.55 9.16 -12.97
N MET A 87 7.37 8.69 -12.04
CA MET A 87 8.47 7.75 -12.28
C MET A 87 7.95 6.41 -12.79
N PHE A 88 6.87 5.94 -12.15
CA PHE A 88 6.20 4.68 -12.44
C PHE A 88 4.71 4.93 -12.60
N TYR A 89 4.10 4.23 -13.57
CA TYR A 89 2.67 4.29 -13.82
C TYR A 89 2.01 2.96 -13.50
N GLY A 90 2.73 1.86 -13.73
CA GLY A 90 2.23 0.51 -13.52
C GLY A 90 1.01 0.18 -14.38
N ASN A 91 0.82 0.84 -15.51
CA ASN A 91 -0.32 0.59 -16.40
C ASN A 91 -0.08 -0.68 -17.20
N ASP A 92 -0.99 -1.65 -17.07
CA ASP A 92 -0.91 -2.90 -17.81
C ASP A 92 -1.24 -2.67 -19.29
N PRO A 93 -0.48 -3.26 -20.24
CA PRO A 93 -0.76 -3.17 -21.67
C PRO A 93 -2.15 -3.70 -22.06
N ASP A 94 -2.80 -4.49 -21.20
CA ASP A 94 -4.17 -4.96 -21.42
C ASP A 94 -5.26 -3.86 -21.34
N GLY A 95 -4.88 -2.63 -20.95
CA GLY A 95 -5.76 -1.46 -20.92
C GLY A 95 -6.64 -1.36 -19.68
N LYS A 96 -6.51 -2.27 -18.70
CA LYS A 96 -7.31 -2.25 -17.46
C LYS A 96 -6.78 -1.29 -16.39
N GLY A 97 -5.73 -0.55 -16.70
CA GLY A 97 -5.10 0.41 -15.80
C GLY A 97 -4.02 -0.24 -14.95
N TYR A 98 -3.88 0.20 -13.70
CA TYR A 98 -2.79 -0.21 -12.84
C TYR A 98 -2.79 -1.72 -12.56
N SER A 99 -1.63 -2.37 -12.70
CA SER A 99 -1.37 -3.71 -12.19
C SER A 99 -0.01 -3.77 -11.47
N THR A 100 0.04 -4.51 -10.35
CA THR A 100 1.29 -4.71 -9.60
C THR A 100 2.38 -5.36 -10.47
N ARG A 101 2.00 -6.22 -11.42
CA ARG A 101 2.94 -6.85 -12.36
C ARG A 101 3.58 -5.82 -13.29
N ALA A 102 2.78 -4.93 -13.90
CA ALA A 102 3.29 -3.90 -14.79
C ALA A 102 4.17 -2.91 -14.03
N HIS A 103 3.76 -2.51 -12.82
CA HIS A 103 4.57 -1.62 -11.97
C HIS A 103 5.91 -2.27 -11.61
N LEU A 104 5.91 -3.53 -11.17
CA LEU A 104 7.15 -4.24 -10.86
C LEU A 104 8.06 -4.36 -12.10
N ALA A 105 7.49 -4.56 -13.29
CA ALA A 105 8.27 -4.58 -14.53
C ALA A 105 8.94 -3.24 -14.84
N GLU A 106 8.26 -2.10 -14.59
CA GLU A 106 8.87 -0.77 -14.72
C GLU A 106 10.01 -0.58 -13.72
N VAL A 107 9.81 -0.95 -12.45
CA VAL A 107 10.85 -0.88 -11.42
C VAL A 107 12.08 -1.71 -11.82
N ILE A 108 11.87 -2.93 -12.32
CA ILE A 108 12.95 -3.79 -12.81
C ILE A 108 13.65 -3.18 -14.02
N GLY A 109 12.89 -2.53 -14.91
CA GLY A 109 13.45 -1.84 -16.08
C GLY A 109 14.39 -0.70 -15.71
N VAL A 110 14.15 -0.02 -14.59
CA VAL A 110 14.96 1.11 -14.12
C VAL A 110 16.12 0.67 -13.22
N LEU A 111 15.87 -0.24 -12.27
CA LEU A 111 16.82 -0.60 -11.21
C LEU A 111 17.49 -1.96 -11.41
N GLY A 112 17.04 -2.75 -12.38
CA GLY A 112 17.44 -4.15 -12.55
C GLY A 112 16.59 -5.12 -11.73
N PRO A 113 16.87 -6.44 -11.84
CA PRO A 113 16.10 -7.45 -11.12
C PRO A 113 16.26 -7.32 -9.59
N PRO A 114 15.21 -7.63 -8.81
CA PRO A 114 15.31 -7.60 -7.36
C PRO A 114 16.34 -8.62 -6.85
N PRO A 115 17.03 -8.33 -5.74
CA PRO A 115 17.91 -9.28 -5.08
C PRO A 115 17.23 -10.64 -4.79
N LEU A 116 17.99 -11.74 -4.88
CA LEU A 116 17.43 -13.10 -4.76
C LEU A 116 16.88 -13.41 -3.36
N ASP A 117 17.46 -12.83 -2.31
CA ASP A 117 16.99 -12.92 -0.93
C ASP A 117 15.58 -12.34 -0.76
N MET A 118 15.25 -11.30 -1.51
CA MET A 118 13.92 -10.69 -1.55
C MET A 118 12.86 -11.63 -2.17
N LEU A 119 13.28 -12.56 -3.04
CA LEU A 119 12.40 -13.55 -3.67
C LEU A 119 12.19 -14.81 -2.81
N LYS A 120 13.09 -15.08 -1.85
CA LYS A 120 13.07 -16.28 -1.00
C LYS A 120 12.11 -16.20 0.18
N MET A 121 11.60 -15.02 0.52
CA MET A 121 10.71 -14.82 1.68
C MET A 121 9.26 -15.32 1.48
N ARG A 122 8.96 -15.95 0.34
CA ARG A 122 7.60 -16.42 0.02
C ARG A 122 7.17 -17.67 0.82
N ASP A 123 8.12 -18.42 1.40
CA ASP A 123 7.88 -19.78 1.87
C ASP A 123 7.89 -19.98 3.39
N THR A 124 7.91 -18.93 4.23
CA THR A 124 7.96 -19.10 5.70
C THR A 124 6.60 -19.05 6.40
N VAL A 125 5.49 -19.17 5.66
CA VAL A 125 4.25 -19.70 6.25
C VAL A 125 4.20 -21.18 5.91
N GLU A 126 4.94 -22.00 6.66
CA GLU A 126 4.60 -23.42 6.76
C GLU A 126 3.20 -23.48 7.37
N ILE A 127 2.18 -23.63 6.53
CA ILE A 127 0.94 -24.23 7.01
C ILE A 127 1.33 -25.66 7.36
N PRO A 128 1.26 -26.08 8.64
CA PRO A 128 1.57 -27.45 9.00
C PRO A 128 0.70 -28.37 8.14
N ARG A 129 1.29 -29.37 7.48
CA ARG A 129 0.55 -30.32 6.61
C ARG A 129 -0.65 -30.97 7.32
N GLU A 130 -0.65 -30.97 8.65
CA GLU A 130 -1.74 -31.38 9.51
C GLU A 130 -3.01 -30.53 9.33
N VAL A 131 -2.89 -29.21 9.16
CA VAL A 131 -4.03 -28.28 9.00
C VAL A 131 -4.70 -28.43 7.63
N GLU A 132 -3.95 -28.84 6.61
CA GLU A 132 -4.48 -29.06 5.25
C GLU A 132 -5.25 -30.39 5.14
N LEU A 133 -4.81 -31.42 5.86
CA LEU A 133 -5.51 -32.71 5.95
C LEU A 133 -6.83 -32.61 6.73
N GLU A 134 -6.89 -31.83 7.82
CA GLU A 134 -8.14 -31.58 8.55
C GLU A 134 -9.16 -30.79 7.72
N ARG A 135 -8.69 -29.85 6.89
CA ARG A 135 -9.57 -29.02 6.04
C ARG A 135 -10.18 -29.77 4.87
N TRP A 136 -9.54 -30.85 4.42
CA TRP A 136 -10.01 -31.71 3.31
C TRP A 136 -10.85 -32.90 3.80
N ASN A 137 -10.65 -33.35 5.04
CA ASN A 137 -11.41 -34.46 5.64
C ASN A 137 -12.62 -34.01 6.48
N ASP A 138 -13.03 -32.74 6.40
CA ASP A 138 -14.22 -32.23 7.07
C ASP A 138 -15.50 -32.84 6.47
N PRO A 139 -16.18 -33.77 7.17
CA PRO A 139 -17.35 -34.48 6.64
C PRO A 139 -18.56 -33.56 6.43
N SER A 140 -18.54 -32.35 6.98
CA SER A 140 -19.64 -31.39 6.85
C SER A 140 -19.76 -30.77 5.45
N LYS A 141 -18.75 -30.95 4.58
CA LYS A 141 -18.77 -30.42 3.21
C LYS A 141 -19.44 -31.34 2.18
N ASP A 142 -19.67 -32.60 2.51
CA ASP A 142 -20.34 -33.54 1.59
C ASP A 142 -21.87 -33.37 1.57
N GLU A 143 -22.47 -32.65 2.53
CA GLU A 143 -23.92 -32.43 2.58
C GLU A 143 -24.44 -31.27 1.71
N LEU A 144 -23.56 -30.52 1.03
CA LEU A 144 -23.94 -29.37 0.18
C LEU A 144 -23.89 -29.65 -1.34
N LYS A 145 -23.82 -30.92 -1.74
CA LYS A 145 -23.95 -31.35 -3.15
C LYS A 145 -25.21 -32.19 -3.36
N ARG A 146 -26.39 -31.58 -3.19
CA ARG A 146 -27.63 -32.01 -3.83
C ARG A 146 -28.39 -30.80 -4.37
#